data_AF-A0A8I3MB16-F1
#
_entry.id   AF-A0A8I3MB16-F1
#
_cell.length_a   1.000
_cell.length_b   1.000
_cell.length_c   1.000
_cell.angle_alpha   90.00
_cell.angle_beta   90.00
_cell.angle_gamma   90.00
#
_symmetry.space_group_name_H-M   'P 1'
#
loop_
_entity.id
_entity.type
_entity.pdbx_description
1 polymer ?
#
loop_
_entity_poly.entity_id
_entity_poly.type
_entity_poly.pdbx_seq_one_letter_code
_entity_poly.pdbx_strand_id
1 'polypeptide(L)'
;MEPPSASPRAGRGPWQELLLAVSLLISWNPPTTAQVTVESVPPNAAEGKDALLRVLNLPGDTAGLTWFRGETVLPTHKILLYVIDTKVTTPGPAYSHRETIYPNGSLLFQNITVNNAGYYILQIINRKFETALVPGQLRVFPELHKPSITSNNSNPVENVDSVVLTCESQTQSTSCLWSVNSKSLPDSPRLELSLDNRTLTVHGVTRNDTGPYECETRNPVSADRSDPFTLNVLYGPDTPTISPPDSYYRLGANLSLSCRTASNPPAQYSWLINGRPQPSTQELFIPNITAKNSGSYTCSVYNNATRLNKTTVKTITVSEPVSQPLLTASNTTVTKDDSVVLTCSSNNTGVSIQWFFNGQILTLTDRMKLSQDNSTLTIDPVRKEDAGKYQCEVSNPVSSNKSDPVRLDVEDDSTEQSSGLPPGAIAGIVIGVVAGVAVIAALVYLQYFRKTGGASDLRDVTEHKPSASNHSQDQSDNLSNKIEEVAYSSLNFNVQEPKKSTSASSSPAATETVYSEVQKKVSS
;
A
#
# COMPACT_ATOMS: atom_id res chain seq x y z
N MET A 1 11.78 39.63 38.71
CA MET A 1 12.57 40.35 39.74
C MET A 1 13.33 39.31 40.54
N GLU A 2 14.66 39.34 40.47
CA GLU A 2 15.53 38.90 41.58
C GLU A 2 15.28 39.82 42.80
N PRO A 3 15.56 39.41 44.06
CA PRO A 3 16.94 39.13 44.52
C PRO A 3 17.05 38.07 45.66
N PRO A 4 18.19 37.92 46.37
CA PRO A 4 19.59 38.04 45.95
C PRO A 4 20.41 36.75 46.21
N SER A 5 21.67 36.74 45.79
CA SER A 5 22.67 35.72 46.12
C SER A 5 23.46 36.03 47.40
N ALA A 6 23.92 34.98 48.12
CA ALA A 6 24.97 35.08 49.13
C ALA A 6 25.71 33.75 49.35
N SER A 7 27.05 33.79 49.31
CA SER A 7 27.99 32.74 49.74
C SER A 7 29.39 33.40 49.88
N PRO A 8 30.47 32.70 50.26
CA PRO A 8 30.60 31.41 50.98
C PRO A 8 31.48 31.56 52.24
N ARG A 9 31.83 30.45 52.91
CA ARG A 9 33.22 30.19 53.38
C ARG A 9 33.42 28.72 53.74
N ALA A 10 34.67 28.26 53.69
CA ALA A 10 35.02 26.85 53.71
C ALA A 10 35.87 26.45 54.94
N GLY A 11 35.77 25.17 55.33
CA GLY A 11 36.72 24.48 56.20
C GLY A 11 36.89 23.05 55.70
N ARG A 12 38.13 22.59 55.45
CA ARG A 12 38.44 21.26 54.90
C ARG A 12 38.96 20.31 55.99
N GLY A 13 38.11 19.38 56.45
CA GLY A 13 38.52 18.11 57.08
C GLY A 13 39.37 18.20 58.36
N PRO A 14 40.01 17.09 58.81
CA PRO A 14 39.93 15.71 58.29
C PRO A 14 39.02 14.81 59.19
N TRP A 15 39.47 13.59 59.51
CA TRP A 15 38.80 12.57 60.35
C TRP A 15 37.65 11.77 59.70
N GLN A 16 38.00 11.12 58.59
CA GLN A 16 37.25 10.06 57.89
C GLN A 16 37.26 8.71 58.67
N GLU A 17 37.36 8.74 60.00
CA GLU A 17 37.76 7.61 60.87
C GLU A 17 36.83 7.42 62.09
N LEU A 18 35.53 7.69 61.92
CA LEU A 18 34.51 7.44 62.96
C LEU A 18 33.21 6.80 62.43
N LEU A 19 33.20 6.35 61.17
CA LEU A 19 32.03 5.75 60.51
C LEU A 19 31.74 4.28 60.91
N LEU A 20 32.50 3.71 61.86
CA LEU A 20 32.39 2.30 62.26
C LEU A 20 31.92 2.08 63.72
N ALA A 21 31.64 3.14 64.49
CA ALA A 21 31.33 3.03 65.93
C ALA A 21 29.87 3.35 66.32
N VAL A 22 29.02 3.78 65.38
CA VAL A 22 27.62 4.19 65.65
C VAL A 22 26.62 3.43 64.75
N SER A 23 26.79 2.11 64.64
CA SER A 23 25.93 1.24 63.82
C SER A 23 25.51 -0.08 64.53
N LEU A 24 25.54 -0.10 65.87
CA LEU A 24 25.25 -1.29 66.69
C LEU A 24 24.25 -1.05 67.84
N LEU A 25 23.45 0.03 67.79
CA LEU A 25 22.41 0.34 68.80
C LEU A 25 21.01 0.59 68.20
N ILE A 26 20.72 0.00 67.03
CA ILE A 26 19.36 -0.07 66.43
C ILE A 26 18.96 -1.52 66.11
N SER A 27 19.89 -2.47 66.16
CA SER A 27 19.68 -3.88 65.77
C SER A 27 19.04 -4.78 66.85
N TRP A 28 18.39 -4.19 67.86
CA TRP A 28 17.74 -4.90 68.98
C TRP A 28 16.22 -4.65 69.04
N ASN A 29 15.55 -4.69 67.88
CA ASN A 29 14.16 -5.14 67.89
C ASN A 29 14.17 -6.64 68.26
N PRO A 30 13.32 -7.12 69.21
CA PRO A 30 13.11 -8.55 69.38
C PRO A 30 12.56 -9.15 68.07
N PRO A 31 12.71 -10.47 67.84
CA PRO A 31 12.12 -11.10 66.65
C PRO A 31 10.61 -10.83 66.65
N THR A 32 10.14 -10.08 65.66
CA THR A 32 8.72 -9.75 65.50
C THR A 32 7.94 -11.06 65.40
N THR A 33 7.18 -11.40 66.44
CA THR A 33 6.33 -12.59 66.44
C THR A 33 5.40 -12.48 65.24
N ALA A 34 5.62 -13.34 64.25
CA ALA A 34 4.96 -13.22 62.96
C ALA A 34 3.45 -13.30 63.15
N GLN A 35 2.74 -12.24 62.77
CA GLN A 35 1.30 -12.16 63.01
C GLN A 35 0.56 -13.28 62.27
N VAL A 36 -0.48 -13.82 62.92
CA VAL A 36 -1.31 -14.86 62.32
C VAL A 36 -2.11 -14.23 61.18
N THR A 37 -2.06 -14.82 59.99
CA THR A 37 -2.79 -14.34 58.82
C THR A 37 -3.55 -15.46 58.13
N VAL A 38 -4.58 -15.08 57.38
CA VAL A 38 -5.33 -15.97 56.48
C VAL A 38 -5.15 -15.46 55.06
N GLU A 39 -4.79 -16.34 54.14
CA GLU A 39 -4.76 -16.08 52.70
C GLU A 39 -5.65 -17.09 51.95
N SER A 40 -6.27 -16.67 50.85
CA SER A 40 -6.98 -17.59 49.95
C SER A 40 -5.99 -18.21 48.97
N VAL A 41 -6.01 -19.53 48.85
CA VAL A 41 -5.22 -20.31 47.89
C VAL A 41 -6.17 -21.14 47.03
N PRO A 42 -6.37 -20.81 45.74
CA PRO A 42 -5.83 -19.63 45.04
C PRO A 42 -6.45 -18.29 45.52
N PRO A 43 -5.80 -17.14 45.25
CA PRO A 43 -6.30 -15.82 45.68
C PRO A 43 -7.66 -15.42 45.04
N ASN A 44 -7.92 -15.93 43.84
CA ASN A 44 -9.22 -15.93 43.18
C ASN A 44 -9.48 -17.37 42.74
N ALA A 45 -10.59 -17.96 43.14
CA ALA A 45 -10.93 -19.35 42.84
C ALA A 45 -12.06 -19.43 41.81
N ALA A 46 -12.02 -20.47 40.96
CA ALA A 46 -13.07 -20.73 39.99
C ALA A 46 -14.20 -21.57 40.62
N GLU A 47 -15.43 -21.31 40.21
CA GLU A 47 -16.60 -22.12 40.56
C GLU A 47 -16.40 -23.59 40.14
N GLY A 48 -16.91 -24.51 40.97
CA GLY A 48 -16.73 -25.96 40.79
C GLY A 48 -15.35 -26.50 41.21
N LYS A 49 -14.41 -25.65 41.64
CA LYS A 49 -13.09 -26.07 42.14
C LYS A 49 -13.02 -26.08 43.67
N ASP A 50 -11.90 -26.54 44.21
CA ASP A 50 -11.59 -26.48 45.64
C ASP A 50 -10.75 -25.22 45.95
N ALA A 51 -10.91 -24.65 47.15
CA ALA A 51 -10.16 -23.46 47.60
C ALA A 51 -9.83 -23.54 49.10
N LEU A 52 -8.64 -23.08 49.48
CA LEU A 52 -8.12 -23.16 50.86
C LEU A 52 -7.98 -21.76 51.47
N LEU A 53 -8.69 -21.49 52.56
CA LEU A 53 -8.29 -20.41 53.47
C LEU A 53 -7.11 -20.91 54.31
N ARG A 54 -5.90 -20.60 53.87
CA ARG A 54 -4.64 -21.06 54.45
C ARG A 54 -4.25 -20.16 55.63
N VAL A 55 -4.05 -20.76 56.80
CA VAL A 55 -3.58 -20.08 58.01
C VAL A 55 -2.05 -20.12 58.06
N LEU A 56 -1.44 -18.96 58.31
CA LEU A 56 0.00 -18.79 58.51
C LEU A 56 0.31 -18.39 59.95
N ASN A 57 1.49 -18.78 60.44
CA ASN A 57 2.02 -18.38 61.76
C ASN A 57 1.13 -18.75 62.96
N LEU A 58 0.40 -19.87 62.90
CA LEU A 58 -0.48 -20.30 63.99
C LEU A 58 0.29 -20.46 65.34
N PRO A 59 -0.18 -19.89 66.46
CA PRO A 59 0.51 -19.97 67.75
C PRO A 59 0.58 -21.41 68.31
N GLY A 60 1.75 -21.78 68.84
CA GLY A 60 1.98 -23.12 69.41
C GLY A 60 1.27 -23.40 70.74
N ASP A 61 0.69 -22.37 71.37
CA ASP A 61 -0.15 -22.47 72.58
C ASP A 61 -1.65 -22.51 72.27
N THR A 62 -2.04 -22.64 70.99
CA THR A 62 -3.44 -22.82 70.57
C THR A 62 -4.04 -24.09 71.16
N ALA A 63 -5.24 -23.99 71.73
CA ALA A 63 -6.05 -25.12 72.22
C ALA A 63 -7.22 -25.45 71.28
N GLY A 64 -7.85 -24.42 70.68
CA GLY A 64 -9.02 -24.58 69.83
C GLY A 64 -9.12 -23.53 68.72
N LEU A 65 -9.80 -23.90 67.64
CA LEU A 65 -9.92 -23.14 66.39
C LEU A 65 -11.37 -23.17 65.92
N THR A 66 -12.01 -22.01 65.75
CA THR A 66 -13.42 -21.92 65.31
C THR A 66 -13.54 -21.02 64.09
N TRP A 67 -14.17 -21.51 63.02
CA TRP A 67 -14.44 -20.72 61.82
C TRP A 67 -15.87 -20.21 61.78
N PHE A 68 -16.02 -18.94 61.40
CA PHE A 68 -17.29 -18.25 61.20
C PHE A 68 -17.38 -17.67 59.79
N ARG A 69 -18.58 -17.62 59.24
CA ARG A 69 -18.89 -16.96 57.96
C ARG A 69 -19.31 -15.50 58.19
N GLY A 70 -18.91 -14.61 57.28
CA GLY A 70 -19.10 -13.17 57.41
C GLY A 70 -17.96 -12.48 58.19
N GLU A 71 -18.15 -11.20 58.46
CA GLU A 71 -17.13 -10.31 59.07
C GLU A 71 -17.11 -10.35 60.60
N THR A 72 -18.05 -11.06 61.24
CA THR A 72 -18.25 -11.05 62.69
C THR A 72 -18.49 -12.43 63.28
N VAL A 73 -18.13 -12.59 64.55
CA VAL A 73 -18.32 -13.84 65.32
C VAL A 73 -19.77 -13.93 65.79
N LEU A 74 -20.59 -14.66 65.04
CA LEU A 74 -22.00 -14.93 65.35
C LEU A 74 -22.25 -16.45 65.48
N PRO A 75 -22.91 -16.95 66.55
CA PRO A 75 -23.15 -18.39 66.74
C PRO A 75 -23.89 -19.07 65.57
N THR A 76 -24.80 -18.35 64.92
CA THR A 76 -25.53 -18.78 63.71
C THR A 76 -24.63 -18.95 62.48
N HIS A 77 -23.49 -18.27 62.43
CA HIS A 77 -22.54 -18.32 61.32
C HIS A 77 -21.34 -19.25 61.60
N LYS A 78 -21.31 -19.95 62.73
CA LYS A 78 -20.28 -20.94 63.04
C LYS A 78 -20.30 -22.06 61.99
N ILE A 79 -19.18 -22.26 61.30
CA ILE A 79 -18.97 -23.35 60.34
C ILE A 79 -18.54 -24.61 61.10
N LEU A 80 -17.48 -24.52 61.89
CA LEU A 80 -16.96 -25.63 62.71
C LEU A 80 -16.08 -25.13 63.86
N LEU A 81 -15.88 -25.99 64.85
CA LEU A 81 -14.87 -25.90 65.91
C LEU A 81 -13.95 -27.11 65.77
N TYR A 82 -12.64 -26.91 65.95
CA TYR A 82 -11.63 -27.96 66.06
C TYR A 82 -10.87 -27.80 67.38
N VAL A 83 -10.65 -28.90 68.10
CA VAL A 83 -9.87 -28.94 69.34
C VAL A 83 -8.55 -29.64 69.06
N ILE A 84 -7.43 -28.98 69.29
CA ILE A 84 -6.11 -29.46 68.84
C ILE A 84 -5.67 -30.72 69.59
N ASP A 85 -5.78 -30.72 70.92
CA ASP A 85 -5.27 -31.81 71.77
C ASP A 85 -6.04 -33.13 71.56
N THR A 86 -7.34 -33.07 71.27
CA THR A 86 -8.19 -34.26 71.01
C THR A 86 -8.40 -34.57 69.53
N LYS A 87 -8.05 -33.62 68.64
CA LYS A 87 -8.29 -33.66 67.18
C LYS A 87 -9.77 -33.81 66.77
N VAL A 88 -10.70 -33.45 67.65
CA VAL A 88 -12.15 -33.53 67.40
C VAL A 88 -12.63 -32.29 66.64
N THR A 89 -13.38 -32.51 65.56
CA THR A 89 -14.10 -31.47 64.82
C THR A 89 -15.59 -31.52 65.17
N THR A 90 -16.16 -30.39 65.60
CA THR A 90 -17.58 -30.23 65.91
C THR A 90 -18.20 -29.19 64.96
N PRO A 91 -19.05 -29.59 64.01
CA PRO A 91 -19.77 -28.67 63.11
C PRO A 91 -20.54 -27.55 63.84
N GLY A 92 -20.93 -26.53 63.08
CA GLY A 92 -21.84 -25.47 63.49
C GLY A 92 -22.98 -25.26 62.49
N PRO A 93 -23.91 -24.32 62.76
CA PRO A 93 -25.12 -24.15 61.95
C PRO A 93 -24.87 -23.71 60.50
N ALA A 94 -23.68 -23.18 60.18
CA ALA A 94 -23.29 -22.75 58.84
C ALA A 94 -22.38 -23.74 58.09
N TYR A 95 -22.24 -24.97 58.58
CA TYR A 95 -21.53 -26.06 57.90
C TYR A 95 -22.31 -26.50 56.65
N SER A 96 -21.70 -26.50 55.45
CA SER A 96 -22.34 -26.96 54.21
C SER A 96 -21.88 -28.36 53.77
N HIS A 97 -21.24 -29.10 54.68
CA HIS A 97 -20.66 -30.44 54.45
C HIS A 97 -19.59 -30.50 53.35
N ARG A 98 -19.04 -29.34 52.96
CA ARG A 98 -17.96 -29.19 51.97
C ARG A 98 -16.70 -28.58 52.57
N GLU A 99 -16.71 -28.28 53.87
CA GLU A 99 -15.63 -27.62 54.59
C GLU A 99 -14.79 -28.62 55.40
N THR A 100 -13.48 -28.67 55.18
CA THR A 100 -12.55 -29.53 55.95
C THR A 100 -11.48 -28.68 56.62
N ILE A 101 -11.38 -28.76 57.94
CA ILE A 101 -10.32 -28.10 58.72
C ILE A 101 -9.10 -29.02 58.86
N TYR A 102 -7.92 -28.46 58.62
CA TYR A 102 -6.64 -29.10 58.88
C TYR A 102 -6.09 -28.75 60.27
N PRO A 103 -5.18 -29.56 60.85
CA PRO A 103 -4.62 -29.30 62.18
C PRO A 103 -3.85 -27.98 62.34
N ASN A 104 -3.46 -27.33 61.24
CA ASN A 104 -2.87 -25.99 61.23
C ASN A 104 -3.90 -24.85 61.17
N GLY A 105 -5.20 -25.15 61.31
CA GLY A 105 -6.30 -24.19 61.27
C GLY A 105 -6.80 -23.82 59.88
N SER A 106 -6.10 -24.19 58.81
CA SER A 106 -6.55 -23.92 57.43
C SER A 106 -7.88 -24.61 57.13
N LEU A 107 -8.76 -23.92 56.40
CA LEU A 107 -10.08 -24.41 56.02
C LEU A 107 -10.16 -24.62 54.51
N LEU A 108 -10.23 -25.88 54.08
CA LEU A 108 -10.54 -26.26 52.71
C LEU A 108 -12.05 -26.15 52.48
N PHE A 109 -12.45 -25.53 51.38
CA PHE A 109 -13.79 -25.62 50.80
C PHE A 109 -13.71 -26.45 49.53
N GLN A 110 -14.57 -27.45 49.40
CA GLN A 110 -14.63 -28.31 48.22
C GLN A 110 -15.79 -27.94 47.30
N ASN A 111 -15.58 -28.03 45.99
CA ASN A 111 -16.60 -27.75 44.96
C ASN A 111 -17.40 -26.46 45.27
N ILE A 112 -16.69 -25.33 45.28
CA ILE A 112 -17.21 -24.02 45.70
C ILE A 112 -18.17 -23.44 44.66
N THR A 113 -19.16 -22.68 45.12
CA THR A 113 -20.02 -21.86 44.24
C THR A 113 -19.80 -20.37 44.48
N VAL A 114 -20.28 -19.49 43.60
CA VAL A 114 -20.19 -18.02 43.79
C VAL A 114 -20.78 -17.60 45.15
N ASN A 115 -21.81 -18.30 45.63
CA ASN A 115 -22.41 -18.08 46.96
C ASN A 115 -21.45 -18.37 48.13
N ASN A 116 -20.35 -19.11 47.93
CA ASN A 116 -19.30 -19.31 48.95
C ASN A 116 -18.35 -18.10 49.06
N ALA A 117 -18.36 -17.14 48.13
CA ALA A 117 -17.56 -15.92 48.24
C ALA A 117 -17.98 -15.06 49.45
N GLY A 118 -17.02 -14.29 49.98
CA GLY A 118 -17.23 -13.37 51.10
C GLY A 118 -16.11 -13.41 52.14
N TYR A 119 -16.35 -12.75 53.27
CA TYR A 119 -15.45 -12.76 54.42
C TYR A 119 -15.73 -13.93 55.36
N TYR A 120 -14.69 -14.31 56.10
CA TYR A 120 -14.71 -15.37 57.10
C TYR A 120 -13.82 -14.95 58.28
N ILE A 121 -14.19 -15.30 59.51
CA ILE A 121 -13.38 -15.07 60.71
C ILE A 121 -12.89 -16.41 61.27
N LEU A 122 -11.58 -16.52 61.45
CA LEU A 122 -10.97 -17.53 62.32
C LEU A 122 -10.88 -16.97 63.74
N GLN A 123 -11.53 -17.63 64.69
CA GLN A 123 -11.31 -17.43 66.13
C GLN A 123 -10.32 -18.48 66.63
N ILE A 124 -9.20 -18.01 67.17
CA ILE A 124 -8.14 -18.82 67.79
C ILE A 124 -8.31 -18.71 69.29
N ILE A 125 -8.32 -19.85 70.00
CA ILE A 125 -8.43 -19.92 71.46
C ILE A 125 -7.15 -20.56 71.98
N ASN A 126 -6.39 -19.88 72.83
CA ASN A 126 -5.17 -20.44 73.42
C ASN A 126 -5.44 -21.26 74.69
N ARG A 127 -4.40 -21.90 75.23
CA ARG A 127 -4.45 -22.70 76.46
C ARG A 127 -4.74 -21.91 77.75
N LYS A 128 -4.89 -20.58 77.68
CA LYS A 128 -5.40 -19.72 78.77
C LYS A 128 -6.85 -19.26 78.55
N PHE A 129 -7.51 -19.72 77.48
CA PHE A 129 -8.81 -19.25 77.00
C PHE A 129 -8.84 -17.78 76.53
N GLU A 130 -7.67 -17.19 76.25
CA GLU A 130 -7.55 -15.91 75.54
C GLU A 130 -7.90 -16.12 74.06
N THR A 131 -8.64 -15.19 73.43
CA THR A 131 -9.09 -15.33 72.04
C THR A 131 -8.53 -14.28 71.10
N ALA A 132 -8.02 -14.70 69.94
CA ALA A 132 -7.65 -13.82 68.83
C ALA A 132 -8.59 -14.04 67.63
N LEU A 133 -8.87 -12.99 66.86
CA LEU A 133 -9.68 -13.04 65.64
C LEU A 133 -8.82 -12.68 64.43
N VAL A 134 -8.87 -13.52 63.39
CA VAL A 134 -8.11 -13.32 62.14
C VAL A 134 -9.09 -13.34 60.96
N PRO A 135 -9.24 -12.24 60.20
CA PRO A 135 -10.12 -12.21 59.03
C PRO A 135 -9.46 -12.86 57.82
N GLY A 136 -10.28 -13.52 57.01
CA GLY A 136 -9.96 -14.01 55.67
C GLY A 136 -11.05 -13.62 54.68
N GLN A 137 -10.71 -13.63 53.38
CA GLN A 137 -11.66 -13.41 52.29
C GLN A 137 -11.50 -14.51 51.24
N LEU A 138 -12.61 -15.18 50.91
CA LEU A 138 -12.68 -16.10 49.79
C LEU A 138 -13.33 -15.38 48.60
N ARG A 139 -12.66 -15.40 47.45
CA ARG A 139 -13.16 -14.82 46.20
C ARG A 139 -13.43 -15.94 45.20
N VAL A 140 -14.68 -16.04 44.74
CA VAL A 140 -15.13 -17.07 43.78
C VAL A 140 -15.68 -16.38 42.54
N PHE A 141 -15.29 -16.87 41.37
CA PHE A 141 -15.73 -16.39 40.06
C PHE A 141 -16.19 -17.57 39.20
N PRO A 142 -17.25 -17.41 38.39
CA PRO A 142 -17.64 -18.45 37.43
C PRO A 142 -16.60 -18.57 36.31
N GLU A 143 -16.49 -19.75 35.69
CA GLU A 143 -15.76 -19.89 34.43
C GLU A 143 -16.60 -19.28 33.30
N LEU A 144 -16.01 -18.33 32.57
CA LEU A 144 -16.71 -17.63 31.50
C LEU A 144 -16.92 -18.54 30.30
N HIS A 145 -18.12 -18.45 29.72
CA HIS A 145 -18.48 -19.10 28.48
C HIS A 145 -18.27 -18.13 27.31
N LYS A 146 -17.92 -18.69 26.14
CA LYS A 146 -17.73 -17.95 24.88
C LYS A 146 -18.86 -16.94 24.62
N PRO A 147 -18.55 -15.63 24.53
CA PRO A 147 -19.55 -14.61 24.23
C PRO A 147 -19.96 -14.66 22.74
N SER A 148 -21.06 -13.99 22.41
CA SER A 148 -21.49 -13.80 21.02
C SER A 148 -21.71 -12.33 20.72
N ILE A 149 -21.47 -11.89 19.48
CA ILE A 149 -21.76 -10.52 19.04
C ILE A 149 -23.13 -10.49 18.35
N THR A 150 -24.00 -9.58 18.78
CA THR A 150 -25.21 -9.18 18.07
C THR A 150 -25.03 -7.79 17.45
N SER A 151 -25.84 -7.44 16.46
CA SER A 151 -25.84 -6.12 15.81
C SER A 151 -27.26 -5.61 15.64
N ASN A 152 -27.47 -4.30 15.83
CA ASN A 152 -28.76 -3.65 15.56
C ASN A 152 -29.09 -3.56 14.05
N ASN A 153 -28.08 -3.59 13.18
CA ASN A 153 -28.22 -3.50 11.73
C ASN A 153 -27.15 -4.37 11.05
N SER A 154 -27.58 -5.45 10.40
CA SER A 154 -26.69 -6.41 9.74
C SER A 154 -26.14 -5.95 8.38
N ASN A 155 -26.70 -4.88 7.80
CA ASN A 155 -26.32 -4.37 6.47
C ASN A 155 -26.41 -2.83 6.42
N PRO A 156 -25.57 -2.10 7.19
CA PRO A 156 -25.60 -0.64 7.22
C PRO A 156 -25.24 0.00 5.87
N VAL A 157 -25.90 1.09 5.52
CA VAL A 157 -25.57 1.92 4.35
C VAL A 157 -24.51 2.96 4.71
N GLU A 158 -23.43 2.97 3.91
CA GLU A 158 -22.28 3.87 4.05
C GLU A 158 -22.69 5.37 4.10
N ASN A 159 -22.16 6.10 5.08
CA ASN A 159 -22.44 7.50 5.40
C ASN A 159 -23.92 7.82 5.72
N VAL A 160 -24.75 6.81 6.00
CA VAL A 160 -26.15 6.98 6.39
C VAL A 160 -26.40 6.35 7.76
N ASP A 161 -26.06 5.06 7.91
CA ASP A 161 -26.35 4.30 9.11
C ASP A 161 -25.25 4.43 10.18
N SER A 162 -25.65 4.20 11.43
CA SER A 162 -24.75 3.96 12.57
C SER A 162 -25.11 2.62 13.21
N VAL A 163 -24.10 1.84 13.58
CA VAL A 163 -24.26 0.45 14.04
C VAL A 163 -23.93 0.36 15.51
N VAL A 164 -24.69 -0.43 16.26
CA VAL A 164 -24.38 -0.85 17.62
C VAL A 164 -24.13 -2.35 17.59
N LEU A 165 -22.91 -2.75 17.97
CA LEU A 165 -22.51 -4.14 18.21
C LEU A 165 -22.57 -4.41 19.71
N THR A 166 -23.26 -5.46 20.14
CA THR A 166 -23.39 -5.84 21.55
C THR A 166 -22.67 -7.16 21.81
N CYS A 167 -21.84 -7.21 22.85
CA CYS A 167 -21.18 -8.43 23.29
C CYS A 167 -22.05 -9.14 24.33
N GLU A 168 -22.83 -10.13 23.89
CA GLU A 168 -23.71 -10.93 24.73
C GLU A 168 -22.91 -11.93 25.56
N SER A 169 -23.14 -11.94 26.87
CA SER A 169 -22.49 -12.86 27.83
C SER A 169 -23.41 -13.14 29.01
N GLN A 170 -23.44 -14.39 29.45
CA GLN A 170 -24.34 -14.87 30.51
C GLN A 170 -24.10 -14.17 31.86
N THR A 171 -22.86 -13.74 32.13
CA THR A 171 -22.49 -13.02 33.34
C THR A 171 -22.64 -11.51 33.13
N GLN A 172 -23.45 -10.83 33.93
CA GLN A 172 -23.67 -9.37 33.81
C GLN A 172 -22.49 -8.53 34.34
N SER A 173 -21.56 -9.12 35.10
CA SER A 173 -20.47 -8.41 35.78
C SER A 173 -19.11 -8.43 35.05
N THR A 174 -19.05 -8.94 33.81
CA THR A 174 -17.86 -8.88 32.97
C THR A 174 -17.83 -7.59 32.15
N SER A 175 -16.70 -6.88 32.21
CA SER A 175 -16.34 -5.89 31.20
C SER A 175 -15.85 -6.59 29.94
N CYS A 176 -16.14 -6.03 28.77
CA CYS A 176 -15.69 -6.56 27.48
C CYS A 176 -14.47 -5.78 26.95
N LEU A 177 -13.57 -6.47 26.28
CA LEU A 177 -12.48 -5.88 25.50
C LEU A 177 -12.77 -6.10 24.00
N TRP A 178 -13.02 -5.01 23.28
CA TRP A 178 -13.30 -5.06 21.84
C TRP A 178 -12.03 -5.02 21.01
N SER A 179 -12.07 -5.77 19.91
CA SER A 179 -11.01 -5.82 18.90
C SER A 179 -11.61 -5.91 17.51
N VAL A 180 -10.89 -5.38 16.52
CA VAL A 180 -11.23 -5.46 15.09
C VAL A 180 -9.99 -5.87 14.31
N ASN A 181 -10.11 -6.80 13.36
CA ASN A 181 -8.96 -7.44 12.69
C ASN A 181 -7.91 -7.97 13.70
N SER A 182 -8.39 -8.55 14.82
CA SER A 182 -7.61 -9.04 15.97
C SER A 182 -6.61 -8.05 16.58
N LYS A 183 -6.88 -6.74 16.44
CA LYS A 183 -6.18 -5.64 17.12
C LYS A 183 -7.17 -4.88 18.00
N SER A 184 -6.68 -4.14 18.99
CA SER A 184 -7.51 -3.17 19.72
C SER A 184 -8.19 -2.20 18.74
N LEU A 185 -9.37 -1.69 19.11
CA LEU A 185 -10.05 -0.65 18.33
C LEU A 185 -9.10 0.53 18.05
N PRO A 186 -9.14 1.12 16.84
CA PRO A 186 -8.37 2.32 16.54
C PRO A 186 -8.94 3.53 17.31
N ASP A 187 -8.07 4.43 17.76
CA ASP A 187 -8.48 5.70 18.34
C ASP A 187 -9.21 6.54 17.28
N SER A 188 -10.50 6.80 17.50
CA SER A 188 -11.42 7.34 16.49
C SER A 188 -12.66 7.92 17.17
N PRO A 189 -13.04 9.19 16.92
CA PRO A 189 -14.25 9.78 17.48
C PRO A 189 -15.55 9.20 16.90
N ARG A 190 -15.45 8.28 15.93
CA ARG A 190 -16.59 7.51 15.40
C ARG A 190 -16.83 6.19 16.14
N LEU A 191 -15.92 5.77 17.02
CA LEU A 191 -16.05 4.54 17.81
C LEU A 191 -16.31 4.91 19.28
N GLU A 192 -17.52 4.61 19.76
CA GLU A 192 -17.94 4.91 21.13
C GLU A 192 -18.24 3.61 21.88
N LEU A 193 -17.63 3.42 23.05
CA LEU A 193 -17.90 2.31 23.96
C LEU A 193 -18.85 2.76 25.07
N SER A 194 -19.77 1.88 25.46
CA SER A 194 -20.59 2.08 26.66
C SER A 194 -19.75 2.07 27.95
N LEU A 195 -20.32 2.58 29.05
CA LEU A 195 -19.67 2.65 30.37
C LEU A 195 -19.25 1.29 30.96
N ASP A 196 -19.82 0.20 30.47
CA ASP A 196 -19.50 -1.20 30.82
C ASP A 196 -18.69 -1.92 29.71
N ASN A 197 -18.33 -1.20 28.64
CA ASN A 197 -17.75 -1.68 27.38
C ASN A 197 -18.57 -2.76 26.65
N ARG A 198 -19.83 -3.03 27.02
CA ARG A 198 -20.64 -4.11 26.41
C ARG A 198 -21.11 -3.80 25.00
N THR A 199 -21.32 -2.53 24.66
CA THR A 199 -21.72 -2.11 23.32
C THR A 199 -20.66 -1.23 22.68
N LEU A 200 -20.34 -1.51 21.43
CA LEU A 200 -19.54 -0.66 20.54
C LEU A 200 -20.47 -0.01 19.52
N THR A 201 -20.58 1.31 19.58
CA THR A 201 -21.27 2.12 18.58
C THR A 201 -20.28 2.61 17.53
N VAL A 202 -20.60 2.38 16.25
CA VAL A 202 -19.87 2.85 15.07
C VAL A 202 -20.72 3.94 14.41
N HIS A 203 -20.38 5.20 14.67
CA HIS A 203 -21.08 6.38 14.15
C HIS A 203 -20.67 6.68 12.71
N GLY A 204 -21.66 6.83 11.81
CA GLY A 204 -21.42 7.12 10.40
C GLY A 204 -20.54 6.07 9.75
N VAL A 205 -21.10 4.87 9.55
CA VAL A 205 -20.38 3.70 9.05
C VAL A 205 -19.83 3.95 7.64
N THR A 206 -18.61 3.51 7.39
CA THR A 206 -17.93 3.56 6.08
C THR A 206 -17.48 2.15 5.67
N ARG A 207 -17.21 1.93 4.38
CA ARG A 207 -16.65 0.66 3.89
C ARG A 207 -15.33 0.24 4.58
N ASN A 208 -14.60 1.18 5.18
CA ASN A 208 -13.37 0.93 5.93
C ASN A 208 -13.62 0.39 7.35
N ASP A 209 -14.84 0.49 7.86
CA ASP A 209 -15.26 -0.10 9.15
C ASP A 209 -15.73 -1.56 8.97
N THR A 210 -15.67 -2.08 7.74
CA THR A 210 -15.79 -3.52 7.43
C THR A 210 -14.65 -4.28 8.06
N GLY A 211 -14.97 -5.32 8.82
CA GLY A 211 -13.99 -6.27 9.33
C GLY A 211 -14.60 -7.25 10.32
N PRO A 212 -13.85 -8.32 10.68
CA PRO A 212 -14.16 -9.14 11.83
C PRO A 212 -13.96 -8.33 13.12
N TYR A 213 -15.06 -8.10 13.83
CA TYR A 213 -15.07 -7.65 15.21
C TYR A 213 -15.06 -8.87 16.13
N GLU A 214 -14.28 -8.80 17.21
CA GLU A 214 -14.18 -9.83 18.24
C GLU A 214 -14.31 -9.14 19.61
N CYS A 215 -15.15 -9.68 20.50
CA CYS A 215 -15.21 -9.24 21.89
C CYS A 215 -14.65 -10.33 22.81
N GLU A 216 -13.77 -9.94 23.73
CA GLU A 216 -13.24 -10.78 24.79
C GLU A 216 -13.93 -10.45 26.11
N THR A 217 -14.47 -11.47 26.78
CA THR A 217 -14.93 -11.34 28.17
C THR A 217 -13.88 -11.92 29.10
N ARG A 218 -13.61 -11.24 30.23
CA ARG A 218 -12.50 -11.58 31.12
C ARG A 218 -12.88 -11.38 32.58
N ASN A 219 -12.46 -12.32 33.43
CA ASN A 219 -12.49 -12.21 34.89
C ASN A 219 -11.16 -12.73 35.49
N PRO A 220 -10.96 -12.73 36.82
CA PRO A 220 -9.69 -13.13 37.42
C PRO A 220 -9.29 -14.62 37.29
N VAL A 221 -10.14 -15.47 36.72
CA VAL A 221 -9.88 -16.93 36.58
C VAL A 221 -10.01 -17.45 35.14
N SER A 222 -10.63 -16.68 34.23
CA SER A 222 -10.92 -17.09 32.86
C SER A 222 -11.06 -15.89 31.91
N ALA A 223 -10.78 -16.11 30.63
CA ALA A 223 -11.05 -15.17 29.54
C ALA A 223 -11.42 -15.96 28.27
N ASP A 224 -12.44 -15.53 27.55
CA ASP A 224 -12.90 -16.18 26.31
C ASP A 224 -13.38 -15.14 25.29
N ARG A 225 -13.24 -15.48 23.99
CA ARG A 225 -13.41 -14.58 22.83
C ARG A 225 -14.57 -15.04 21.95
N SER A 226 -15.35 -14.08 21.46
CA SER A 226 -16.45 -14.38 20.52
C SER A 226 -15.95 -15.01 19.22
N ASP A 227 -16.86 -15.63 18.47
CA ASP A 227 -16.59 -15.81 17.04
C ASP A 227 -16.46 -14.45 16.33
N PRO A 228 -15.67 -14.35 15.25
CA PRO A 228 -15.50 -13.10 14.51
C PRO A 228 -16.79 -12.67 13.81
N PHE A 229 -17.33 -11.50 14.18
CA PHE A 229 -18.50 -10.90 13.54
C PHE A 229 -18.07 -9.94 12.42
N THR A 230 -18.31 -10.32 11.16
CA THR A 230 -17.97 -9.48 10.01
C THR A 230 -19.07 -8.48 9.70
N LEU A 231 -18.81 -7.18 9.91
CA LEU A 231 -19.77 -6.12 9.57
C LEU A 231 -19.81 -5.89 8.05
N ASN A 232 -20.92 -6.21 7.39
CA ASN A 232 -21.10 -6.05 5.94
C ASN A 232 -21.66 -4.66 5.59
N VAL A 233 -20.80 -3.72 5.20
CA VAL A 233 -21.21 -2.35 4.85
C VAL A 233 -21.67 -2.26 3.39
N LEU A 234 -22.89 -1.78 3.17
CA LEU A 234 -23.46 -1.50 1.85
C LEU A 234 -22.94 -0.15 1.33
N TYR A 235 -22.39 -0.12 0.12
CA TYR A 235 -21.85 1.11 -0.47
C TYR A 235 -21.96 1.13 -2.00
N GLY A 236 -21.79 2.31 -2.59
CA GLY A 236 -21.77 2.50 -4.02
C GLY A 236 -23.15 2.42 -4.72
N PRO A 237 -23.19 2.40 -6.07
CA PRO A 237 -22.02 2.36 -6.92
C PRO A 237 -21.26 3.69 -6.85
N ASP A 238 -19.94 3.61 -6.84
CA ASP A 238 -19.08 4.77 -7.03
C ASP A 238 -19.18 5.27 -8.49
N THR A 239 -18.53 6.38 -8.83
CA THR A 239 -18.51 6.90 -10.20
C THR A 239 -17.95 5.86 -11.19
N PRO A 240 -18.73 5.38 -12.17
CA PRO A 240 -18.28 4.33 -13.07
C PRO A 240 -17.26 4.84 -14.10
N THR A 241 -16.36 3.93 -14.47
CA THR A 241 -15.30 4.14 -15.47
C THR A 241 -15.53 3.22 -16.66
N ILE A 242 -15.22 3.70 -17.87
CA ILE A 242 -15.24 2.88 -19.10
C ILE A 242 -13.79 2.66 -19.53
N SER A 243 -13.43 1.40 -19.77
CA SER A 243 -12.11 0.97 -20.24
C SER A 243 -12.22 0.19 -21.57
N PRO A 244 -11.20 0.20 -22.45
CA PRO A 244 -9.95 0.99 -22.39
C PRO A 244 -10.21 2.51 -22.47
N PRO A 245 -9.22 3.38 -22.23
CA PRO A 245 -9.42 4.84 -22.31
C PRO A 245 -9.71 5.32 -23.75
N ASP A 246 -9.19 4.63 -24.77
CA ASP A 246 -9.14 5.11 -26.16
C ASP A 246 -10.52 5.41 -26.76
N SER A 247 -10.69 6.59 -27.34
CA SER A 247 -11.95 7.04 -27.97
C SER A 247 -11.96 6.95 -29.50
N TYR A 248 -10.81 6.74 -30.13
CA TYR A 248 -10.66 6.73 -31.58
C TYR A 248 -10.36 5.32 -32.07
N TYR A 249 -11.12 4.82 -33.05
CA TYR A 249 -10.99 3.45 -33.56
C TYR A 249 -10.99 3.44 -35.09
N ARG A 250 -10.16 2.56 -35.66
CA ARG A 250 -10.14 2.31 -37.10
C ARG A 250 -11.41 1.57 -37.55
N LEU A 251 -11.98 1.96 -38.69
CA LEU A 251 -13.07 1.22 -39.34
C LEU A 251 -12.69 -0.26 -39.52
N GLY A 252 -13.62 -1.16 -39.18
CA GLY A 252 -13.43 -2.61 -39.22
C GLY A 252 -12.84 -3.23 -37.96
N ALA A 253 -12.42 -2.43 -36.97
CA ALA A 253 -11.97 -2.94 -35.67
C ALA A 253 -13.11 -3.59 -34.87
N ASN A 254 -12.77 -4.39 -33.87
CA ASN A 254 -13.72 -4.89 -32.88
C ASN A 254 -13.68 -3.97 -31.65
N LEU A 255 -14.80 -3.33 -31.33
CA LEU A 255 -14.94 -2.48 -30.15
C LEU A 255 -15.30 -3.36 -28.94
N SER A 256 -14.51 -3.26 -27.88
CA SER A 256 -14.78 -3.87 -26.58
C SER A 256 -14.68 -2.78 -25.51
N LEU A 257 -15.76 -2.58 -24.74
CA LEU A 257 -15.85 -1.58 -23.69
C LEU A 257 -16.31 -2.25 -22.39
N SER A 258 -15.47 -2.15 -21.36
CA SER A 258 -15.73 -2.68 -20.03
C SER A 258 -16.09 -1.55 -19.07
N CYS A 259 -17.28 -1.59 -18.47
CA CYS A 259 -17.71 -0.61 -17.47
C CYS A 259 -17.45 -1.14 -16.05
N ARG A 260 -16.80 -0.34 -15.19
CA ARG A 260 -16.36 -0.79 -13.86
C ARG A 260 -16.59 0.29 -12.80
N THR A 261 -17.05 -0.13 -11.63
CA THR A 261 -17.20 0.69 -10.41
C THR A 261 -17.08 -0.19 -9.16
N ALA A 262 -16.77 0.41 -8.02
CA ALA A 262 -16.87 -0.25 -6.72
C ALA A 262 -18.30 -0.14 -6.17
N SER A 263 -18.84 -1.26 -5.69
CA SER A 263 -20.19 -1.36 -5.10
C SER A 263 -20.28 -2.60 -4.23
N ASN A 264 -20.96 -2.50 -3.09
CA ASN A 264 -21.38 -3.65 -2.29
C ASN A 264 -22.89 -3.54 -1.99
N PRO A 265 -23.73 -4.51 -2.37
CA PRO A 265 -23.44 -5.65 -3.25
C PRO A 265 -23.01 -5.22 -4.67
N PRO A 266 -22.56 -6.17 -5.52
CA PRO A 266 -22.30 -5.92 -6.93
C PRO A 266 -23.48 -5.26 -7.63
N ALA A 267 -23.21 -4.18 -8.36
CA ALA A 267 -24.22 -3.40 -9.04
C ALA A 267 -24.63 -4.00 -10.40
N GLN A 268 -25.81 -3.63 -10.87
CA GLN A 268 -26.35 -4.00 -12.18
C GLN A 268 -25.88 -3.00 -13.25
N TYR A 269 -25.43 -3.50 -14.41
CA TYR A 269 -24.87 -2.70 -15.50
C TYR A 269 -25.79 -2.67 -16.72
N SER A 270 -25.91 -1.51 -17.35
CA SER A 270 -26.66 -1.30 -18.58
C SER A 270 -25.99 -0.26 -19.48
N TRP A 271 -26.19 -0.38 -20.78
CA TRP A 271 -25.58 0.52 -21.78
C TRP A 271 -26.64 1.21 -22.64
N LEU A 272 -26.37 2.44 -23.04
CA LEU A 272 -27.08 3.16 -24.09
C LEU A 272 -26.09 3.62 -25.16
N ILE A 273 -26.37 3.30 -26.43
CA ILE A 273 -25.58 3.75 -27.58
C ILE A 273 -26.42 4.79 -28.32
N ASN A 274 -25.96 6.04 -28.39
CA ASN A 274 -26.69 7.17 -28.97
C ASN A 274 -28.14 7.25 -28.45
N GLY A 275 -28.29 7.09 -27.12
CA GLY A 275 -29.58 7.08 -26.41
C GLY A 275 -30.40 5.79 -26.54
N ARG A 276 -29.98 4.80 -27.32
CA ARG A 276 -30.71 3.53 -27.51
C ARG A 276 -30.24 2.46 -26.51
N PRO A 277 -31.13 1.91 -25.66
CA PRO A 277 -30.76 0.91 -24.68
C PRO A 277 -30.25 -0.38 -25.34
N GLN A 278 -29.27 -1.01 -24.72
CA GLN A 278 -28.69 -2.30 -25.08
C GLN A 278 -29.06 -3.36 -24.03
N PRO A 279 -28.84 -4.67 -24.29
CA PRO A 279 -28.92 -5.69 -23.26
C PRO A 279 -28.07 -5.34 -22.03
N SER A 280 -28.54 -5.70 -20.84
CA SER A 280 -27.82 -5.44 -19.59
C SER A 280 -26.56 -6.31 -19.51
N THR A 281 -25.40 -5.66 -19.55
CA THR A 281 -24.08 -6.30 -19.52
C THR A 281 -23.05 -5.33 -18.93
N GLN A 282 -22.03 -5.87 -18.28
CA GLN A 282 -20.86 -5.11 -17.85
C GLN A 282 -19.87 -4.87 -19.01
N GLU A 283 -19.75 -5.86 -19.89
CA GLU A 283 -18.86 -5.89 -21.05
C GLU A 283 -19.69 -5.69 -22.34
N LEU A 284 -19.46 -4.61 -23.06
CA LEU A 284 -20.10 -4.32 -24.34
C LEU A 284 -19.14 -4.66 -25.49
N PHE A 285 -19.55 -5.55 -26.38
CA PHE A 285 -18.76 -5.97 -27.55
C PHE A 285 -19.51 -5.71 -28.86
N ILE A 286 -18.84 -5.06 -29.82
CA ILE A 286 -19.36 -4.78 -31.16
C ILE A 286 -18.25 -5.12 -32.18
N PRO A 287 -18.37 -6.24 -32.93
CA PRO A 287 -17.38 -6.58 -33.94
C PRO A 287 -17.53 -5.74 -35.20
N ASN A 288 -16.43 -5.59 -35.96
CA ASN A 288 -16.39 -5.00 -37.31
C ASN A 288 -17.11 -3.63 -37.41
N ILE A 289 -16.68 -2.67 -36.59
CA ILE A 289 -17.34 -1.37 -36.43
C ILE A 289 -17.25 -0.47 -37.67
N THR A 290 -18.30 0.32 -37.88
CA THR A 290 -18.45 1.26 -39.00
C THR A 290 -18.53 2.71 -38.49
N ALA A 291 -18.45 3.70 -39.39
CA ALA A 291 -18.66 5.10 -39.04
C ALA A 291 -19.98 5.36 -38.27
N LYS A 292 -21.03 4.56 -38.54
CA LYS A 292 -22.34 4.63 -37.85
C LYS A 292 -22.30 4.19 -36.38
N ASN A 293 -21.22 3.54 -35.94
CA ASN A 293 -20.99 3.17 -34.54
C ASN A 293 -20.34 4.31 -33.73
N SER A 294 -20.04 5.46 -34.36
CA SER A 294 -19.60 6.67 -33.65
C SER A 294 -20.73 7.28 -32.81
N GLY A 295 -20.36 8.05 -31.78
CA GLY A 295 -21.28 8.80 -30.92
C GLY A 295 -21.12 8.46 -29.44
N SER A 296 -22.18 8.65 -28.65
CA SER A 296 -22.14 8.54 -27.20
C SER A 296 -22.49 7.15 -26.69
N TYR A 297 -21.60 6.60 -25.85
CA TYR A 297 -21.75 5.32 -25.16
C TYR A 297 -21.90 5.62 -23.66
N THR A 298 -23.14 5.52 -23.16
CA THR A 298 -23.46 5.74 -21.75
C THR A 298 -23.53 4.42 -21.03
N CYS A 299 -22.67 4.21 -20.03
CA CYS A 299 -22.86 3.15 -19.05
C CYS A 299 -23.69 3.70 -17.88
N SER A 300 -24.73 2.96 -17.46
CA SER A 300 -25.54 3.26 -16.27
C SER A 300 -25.49 2.08 -15.32
N VAL A 301 -25.22 2.36 -14.04
CA VAL A 301 -24.90 1.36 -13.01
C VAL A 301 -25.73 1.59 -11.76
N TYR A 302 -26.44 0.56 -11.30
CA TYR A 302 -27.42 0.65 -10.20
C TYR A 302 -27.16 -0.39 -9.11
N ASN A 303 -27.03 0.04 -7.86
CA ASN A 303 -26.99 -0.84 -6.68
C ASN A 303 -28.40 -0.91 -6.07
N ASN A 304 -28.99 -2.11 -6.04
CA ASN A 304 -30.36 -2.28 -5.52
C ASN A 304 -30.47 -2.20 -3.99
N ALA A 305 -29.38 -2.33 -3.25
CA ALA A 305 -29.42 -2.23 -1.78
C ALA A 305 -29.35 -0.76 -1.32
N THR A 306 -28.43 0.03 -1.86
CA THR A 306 -28.32 1.48 -1.58
C THR A 306 -29.32 2.32 -2.37
N ARG A 307 -29.97 1.74 -3.38
CA ARG A 307 -30.87 2.39 -4.36
C ARG A 307 -30.20 3.48 -5.22
N LEU A 308 -28.87 3.58 -5.18
CA LEU A 308 -28.11 4.57 -5.94
C LEU A 308 -27.90 4.14 -7.40
N ASN A 309 -28.03 5.11 -8.31
CA ASN A 309 -27.71 4.99 -9.73
C ASN A 309 -26.59 5.98 -10.07
N LYS A 310 -25.58 5.55 -10.83
CA LYS A 310 -24.52 6.40 -11.38
C LYS A 310 -24.35 6.12 -12.87
N THR A 311 -24.06 7.17 -13.63
CA THR A 311 -23.82 7.08 -15.07
C THR A 311 -22.46 7.64 -15.44
N THR A 312 -21.93 7.19 -16.57
CA THR A 312 -20.72 7.74 -17.19
C THR A 312 -20.87 7.66 -18.71
N VAL A 313 -20.31 8.63 -19.43
CA VAL A 313 -20.49 8.77 -20.89
C VAL A 313 -19.13 8.84 -21.55
N LYS A 314 -18.93 8.03 -22.58
CA LYS A 314 -17.75 8.08 -23.45
C LYS A 314 -18.15 8.32 -24.89
N THR A 315 -17.56 9.30 -25.53
CA THR A 315 -17.71 9.51 -26.98
C THR A 315 -16.72 8.61 -27.71
N ILE A 316 -17.22 7.82 -28.66
CA ILE A 316 -16.43 6.98 -29.56
C ILE A 316 -16.48 7.59 -30.97
N THR A 317 -15.35 7.64 -31.64
CA THR A 317 -15.23 8.08 -33.04
C THR A 317 -14.59 6.98 -33.86
N VAL A 318 -15.32 6.48 -34.86
CA VAL A 318 -14.81 5.50 -35.82
C VAL A 318 -14.40 6.22 -37.09
N SER A 319 -13.13 6.08 -37.48
CA SER A 319 -12.55 6.75 -38.63
C SER A 319 -11.86 5.77 -39.58
N GLU A 320 -11.88 6.10 -40.87
CA GLU A 320 -11.06 5.41 -41.86
C GLU A 320 -9.59 5.86 -41.76
N PRO A 321 -8.62 5.02 -42.13
CA PRO A 321 -7.24 5.46 -42.29
C PRO A 321 -7.12 6.56 -43.34
N VAL A 322 -6.18 7.49 -43.16
CA VAL A 322 -5.85 8.46 -44.19
C VAL A 322 -5.19 7.79 -45.40
N SER A 323 -5.57 8.24 -46.60
CA SER A 323 -4.93 7.85 -47.84
C SER A 323 -3.56 8.53 -47.98
N GLN A 324 -2.75 8.11 -48.96
CA GLN A 324 -1.51 8.81 -49.26
C GLN A 324 -1.84 10.16 -49.92
N PRO A 325 -1.38 11.30 -49.38
CA PRO A 325 -1.65 12.60 -49.98
C PRO A 325 -0.77 12.82 -51.22
N LEU A 326 -1.30 13.56 -52.20
CA LEU A 326 -0.58 13.97 -53.40
C LEU A 326 0.01 15.37 -53.18
N LEU A 327 1.33 15.49 -53.25
CA LEU A 327 2.02 16.78 -53.26
C LEU A 327 2.26 17.23 -54.70
N THR A 328 1.86 18.45 -55.04
CA THR A 328 2.19 19.12 -56.31
C THR A 328 2.96 20.42 -56.06
N ALA A 329 3.67 20.90 -57.07
CA ALA A 329 4.36 22.19 -57.08
C ALA A 329 3.96 22.99 -58.33
N SER A 330 3.89 24.32 -58.22
CA SER A 330 3.64 25.21 -59.36
C SER A 330 4.78 25.19 -60.38
N ASN A 331 6.01 24.98 -59.88
CA ASN A 331 7.21 24.70 -60.66
C ASN A 331 8.19 23.88 -59.77
N THR A 332 9.09 23.12 -60.38
CA THR A 332 10.14 22.33 -59.69
C THR A 332 11.56 22.81 -60.00
N THR A 333 11.74 23.63 -61.04
CA THR A 333 13.00 24.28 -61.42
C THR A 333 12.77 25.78 -61.53
N VAL A 334 13.17 26.53 -60.51
CA VAL A 334 12.92 27.99 -60.39
C VAL A 334 14.23 28.76 -60.29
N THR A 335 14.25 30.01 -60.72
CA THR A 335 15.41 30.90 -60.52
C THR A 335 15.36 31.56 -59.15
N LYS A 336 16.45 32.22 -58.75
CA LYS A 336 16.47 33.06 -57.56
C LYS A 336 15.49 34.23 -57.72
N ASP A 337 14.77 34.55 -56.65
CA ASP A 337 13.73 35.60 -56.57
C ASP A 337 12.41 35.32 -57.34
N ASP A 338 12.24 34.13 -57.93
CA ASP A 338 10.92 33.58 -58.29
C ASP A 338 10.05 33.30 -57.05
N SER A 339 8.76 32.98 -57.25
CA SER A 339 7.90 32.39 -56.22
C SER A 339 7.42 31.00 -56.62
N VAL A 340 7.37 30.07 -55.65
CA VAL A 340 6.84 28.72 -55.82
C VAL A 340 5.70 28.43 -54.84
N VAL A 341 4.70 27.68 -55.30
CA VAL A 341 3.56 27.24 -54.50
C VAL A 341 3.53 25.71 -54.49
N LEU A 342 3.57 25.12 -53.30
CA LEU A 342 3.49 23.69 -53.04
C LEU A 342 2.11 23.38 -52.46
N THR A 343 1.37 22.42 -53.03
CA THR A 343 0.01 22.08 -52.60
C THR A 343 -0.13 20.61 -52.26
N CYS A 344 -0.49 20.34 -51.01
CA CYS A 344 -0.78 19.02 -50.47
C CYS A 344 -2.28 18.70 -50.62
N SER A 345 -2.62 17.78 -51.50
CA SER A 345 -4.00 17.35 -51.78
C SER A 345 -4.30 16.01 -51.10
N SER A 346 -5.44 15.91 -50.41
CA SER A 346 -5.96 14.66 -49.84
C SER A 346 -7.46 14.54 -50.10
N ASN A 347 -7.96 13.30 -50.16
CA ASN A 347 -9.39 13.02 -50.22
C ASN A 347 -10.06 12.92 -48.83
N ASN A 348 -9.27 12.93 -47.75
CA ASN A 348 -9.77 12.81 -46.39
C ASN A 348 -10.15 14.19 -45.82
N THR A 349 -11.30 14.27 -45.16
CA THR A 349 -11.78 15.50 -44.50
C THR A 349 -11.43 15.51 -43.01
N GLY A 350 -11.31 16.71 -42.42
CA GLY A 350 -11.01 16.88 -40.99
C GLY A 350 -9.60 16.42 -40.57
N VAL A 351 -8.68 16.32 -41.52
CA VAL A 351 -7.28 15.93 -41.31
C VAL A 351 -6.39 17.11 -40.93
N SER A 352 -5.29 16.83 -40.24
CA SER A 352 -4.20 17.80 -40.01
C SER A 352 -3.07 17.57 -41.01
N ILE A 353 -2.50 18.67 -41.52
CA ILE A 353 -1.41 18.66 -42.52
C ILE A 353 -0.14 19.24 -41.88
N GLN A 354 0.98 18.50 -42.00
CA GLN A 354 2.30 18.93 -41.54
C GLN A 354 3.32 18.83 -42.66
N TRP A 355 4.09 19.90 -42.87
CA TRP A 355 5.11 19.96 -43.91
C TRP A 355 6.47 19.46 -43.44
N PHE A 356 7.20 18.84 -44.36
CA PHE A 356 8.54 18.29 -44.16
C PHE A 356 9.48 18.76 -45.27
N PHE A 357 10.72 19.07 -44.92
CA PHE A 357 11.81 19.45 -45.82
C PHE A 357 13.04 18.59 -45.52
N ASN A 358 13.59 17.94 -46.55
CA ASN A 358 14.71 16.99 -46.46
C ASN A 358 14.53 15.92 -45.35
N GLY A 359 13.28 15.50 -45.11
CA GLY A 359 12.89 14.49 -44.12
C GLY A 359 12.68 15.00 -42.69
N GLN A 360 13.00 16.26 -42.39
CA GLN A 360 12.71 16.91 -41.11
C GLN A 360 11.43 17.76 -41.20
N ILE A 361 10.83 18.14 -40.07
CA ILE A 361 9.67 19.04 -40.06
C ILE A 361 10.09 20.40 -40.64
N LEU A 362 9.31 20.95 -41.57
CA LEU A 362 9.60 22.24 -42.18
C LEU A 362 9.58 23.35 -41.11
N THR A 363 10.68 24.07 -41.00
CA THR A 363 10.75 25.31 -40.23
C THR A 363 10.42 26.47 -41.16
N LEU A 364 9.34 27.20 -40.88
CA LEU A 364 8.94 28.35 -41.70
C LEU A 364 9.91 29.52 -41.51
N THR A 365 10.14 30.27 -42.58
CA THR A 365 10.84 31.57 -42.58
C THR A 365 9.86 32.68 -42.94
N ASP A 366 10.24 33.95 -42.79
CA ASP A 366 9.37 35.10 -43.14
C ASP A 366 8.94 35.13 -44.62
N ARG A 367 9.66 34.39 -45.49
CA ARG A 367 9.37 34.19 -46.92
C ARG A 367 8.35 33.07 -47.19
N MET A 368 8.02 32.28 -46.17
CA MET A 368 7.17 31.08 -46.29
C MET A 368 5.82 31.30 -45.64
N LYS A 369 4.74 31.14 -46.41
CA LYS A 369 3.36 31.35 -45.96
C LYS A 369 2.55 30.08 -46.16
N LEU A 370 1.91 29.60 -45.11
CA LEU A 370 0.91 28.54 -45.19
C LEU A 370 -0.49 29.12 -45.41
N SER A 371 -1.34 28.37 -46.12
CA SER A 371 -2.78 28.60 -46.14
C SER A 371 -3.42 28.31 -44.76
N GLN A 372 -4.64 28.79 -44.54
CA GLN A 372 -5.34 28.67 -43.25
C GLN A 372 -5.58 27.21 -42.78
N ASP A 373 -5.60 26.27 -43.72
CA ASP A 373 -5.76 24.82 -43.54
C ASP A 373 -4.41 24.05 -43.63
N ASN A 374 -3.29 24.77 -43.76
CA ASN A 374 -1.95 24.26 -44.06
C ASN A 374 -1.83 23.41 -45.36
N SER A 375 -2.84 23.36 -46.23
CA SER A 375 -2.78 22.56 -47.47
C SER A 375 -1.83 23.12 -48.52
N THR A 376 -1.53 24.42 -48.46
CA THR A 376 -0.68 25.11 -49.43
C THR A 376 0.45 25.86 -48.73
N LEU A 377 1.66 25.76 -49.27
CA LEU A 377 2.87 26.44 -48.86
C LEU A 377 3.38 27.30 -50.02
N THR A 378 3.35 28.61 -49.84
CA THR A 378 3.97 29.58 -50.76
C THR A 378 5.35 29.98 -50.24
N ILE A 379 6.35 30.00 -51.11
CA ILE A 379 7.70 30.53 -50.85
C ILE A 379 7.90 31.72 -51.79
N ASP A 380 8.21 32.89 -51.21
CA ASP A 380 8.29 34.17 -51.93
C ASP A 380 9.19 35.18 -51.16
N PRO A 381 10.32 35.64 -51.71
CA PRO A 381 11.05 35.10 -52.87
C PRO A 381 11.76 33.76 -52.57
N VAL A 382 12.02 32.94 -53.58
CA VAL A 382 12.81 31.70 -53.48
C VAL A 382 14.32 31.98 -53.51
N ARG A 383 15.08 31.16 -52.77
CA ARG A 383 16.54 31.22 -52.66
C ARG A 383 17.18 29.83 -52.64
N LYS A 384 18.51 29.78 -52.76
CA LYS A 384 19.28 28.51 -52.77
C LYS A 384 19.08 27.64 -51.52
N GLU A 385 18.85 28.24 -50.34
CA GLU A 385 18.58 27.47 -49.13
C GLU A 385 17.25 26.69 -49.15
N ASP A 386 16.33 27.02 -50.09
CA ASP A 386 15.06 26.31 -50.27
C ASP A 386 15.19 25.07 -51.18
N ALA A 387 16.34 24.86 -51.82
CA ALA A 387 16.53 23.70 -52.72
C ALA A 387 16.59 22.38 -51.92
N GLY A 388 15.73 21.42 -52.25
CA GLY A 388 15.62 20.18 -51.49
C GLY A 388 14.35 19.37 -51.77
N LYS A 389 14.10 18.35 -50.94
CA LYS A 389 12.92 17.48 -51.04
C LYS A 389 11.83 17.94 -50.07
N TYR A 390 10.69 18.35 -50.59
CA TYR A 390 9.49 18.66 -49.82
C TYR A 390 8.55 17.45 -49.77
N GLN A 391 7.90 17.25 -48.63
CA GLN A 391 6.81 16.28 -48.42
C GLN A 391 5.75 16.92 -47.53
N CYS A 392 4.50 16.48 -47.67
CA CYS A 392 3.48 16.69 -46.64
C CYS A 392 3.08 15.38 -45.97
N GLU A 393 2.83 15.42 -44.67
CA GLU A 393 2.14 14.39 -43.91
C GLU A 393 0.71 14.82 -43.66
N VAL A 394 -0.23 13.92 -43.90
CA VAL A 394 -1.64 14.07 -43.57
C VAL A 394 -1.98 13.08 -42.47
N SER A 395 -2.77 13.51 -41.47
CA SER A 395 -3.07 12.70 -40.29
C SER A 395 -4.48 12.89 -39.74
N ASN A 396 -4.98 11.85 -39.07
CA ASN A 396 -6.17 11.87 -38.24
C ASN A 396 -5.91 11.07 -36.93
N PRO A 397 -6.83 11.05 -35.96
CA PRO A 397 -6.61 10.38 -34.67
C PRO A 397 -6.39 8.85 -34.71
N VAL A 398 -6.43 8.20 -35.88
CA VAL A 398 -6.20 6.75 -36.03
C VAL A 398 -5.06 6.41 -37.00
N SER A 399 -4.45 7.39 -37.69
CA SER A 399 -3.43 7.16 -38.72
C SER A 399 -2.75 8.45 -39.22
N SER A 400 -1.51 8.33 -39.72
CA SER A 400 -0.89 9.32 -40.60
C SER A 400 -0.31 8.67 -41.85
N ASN A 401 -0.10 9.46 -42.91
CA ASN A 401 0.54 9.01 -44.16
C ASN A 401 1.21 10.20 -44.88
N LYS A 402 2.29 9.94 -45.63
CA LYS A 402 3.14 10.97 -46.25
C LYS A 402 3.09 10.91 -47.76
N SER A 403 3.11 12.08 -48.40
CA SER A 403 3.25 12.21 -49.84
C SER A 403 4.60 11.69 -50.32
N ASP A 404 4.69 11.32 -51.59
CA ASP A 404 5.97 11.16 -52.25
C ASP A 404 6.75 12.49 -52.25
N PRO A 405 8.10 12.46 -52.21
CA PRO A 405 8.92 13.66 -52.12
C PRO A 405 9.03 14.40 -53.46
N VAL A 406 8.53 15.63 -53.51
CA VAL A 406 8.78 16.54 -54.63
C VAL A 406 10.10 17.26 -54.40
N ARG A 407 11.00 17.23 -55.37
CA ARG A 407 12.25 18.01 -55.33
C ARG A 407 12.02 19.40 -55.93
N LEU A 408 12.49 20.42 -55.22
CA LEU A 408 12.67 21.77 -55.72
C LEU A 408 14.16 21.98 -56.00
N ASP A 409 14.48 22.33 -57.22
CA ASP A 409 15.81 22.76 -57.67
C ASP A 409 15.77 24.27 -57.97
N VAL A 410 16.83 24.98 -57.56
CA VAL A 410 16.96 26.43 -57.71
C VAL A 410 18.14 26.72 -58.62
N GLU A 411 17.85 27.24 -59.81
CA GLU A 411 18.84 27.56 -60.84
C GLU A 411 19.51 28.92 -60.59
N ASP A 412 20.79 28.99 -60.91
CA ASP A 412 21.53 30.25 -60.97
C ASP A 412 21.25 30.96 -62.30
N ASP A 413 20.81 32.22 -62.23
CA ASP A 413 20.89 33.12 -63.38
C ASP A 413 22.38 33.36 -63.70
N SER A 414 22.88 32.65 -64.71
CA SER A 414 24.29 32.71 -65.11
C SER A 414 24.65 33.98 -65.90
N THR A 415 23.99 35.11 -65.60
CA THR A 415 24.33 36.44 -66.11
C THR A 415 25.08 37.32 -65.11
N GLU A 416 25.51 36.79 -63.94
CA GLU A 416 26.59 37.41 -63.17
C GLU A 416 27.88 37.44 -64.01
N GLN A 417 28.07 38.56 -64.70
CA GLN A 417 29.26 38.87 -65.49
C GLN A 417 30.47 38.97 -64.57
N SER A 418 31.17 37.84 -64.40
CA SER A 418 32.34 37.72 -63.54
C SER A 418 33.38 38.80 -63.88
N SER A 419 33.53 39.78 -63.00
CA SER A 419 34.56 40.82 -63.04
C SER A 419 35.92 40.30 -62.55
N GLY A 420 36.19 39.02 -62.84
CA GLY A 420 37.48 38.38 -62.60
C GLY A 420 38.58 39.04 -63.44
N LEU A 421 39.61 39.55 -62.76
CA LEU A 421 40.79 40.11 -63.40
C LEU A 421 41.43 39.10 -64.37
N PRO A 422 41.92 39.55 -65.54
CA PRO A 422 42.44 38.64 -66.57
C PRO A 422 43.66 37.84 -66.03
N PRO A 423 43.85 36.57 -66.45
CA PRO A 423 44.83 35.65 -65.83
C PRO A 423 46.27 36.16 -65.72
N GLY A 424 46.70 37.09 -66.59
CA GLY A 424 48.02 37.71 -66.53
C GLY A 424 48.27 38.55 -65.26
N ALA A 425 47.22 39.11 -64.65
CA ALA A 425 47.37 39.92 -63.42
C ALA A 425 47.73 39.05 -62.20
N ILE A 426 47.09 37.89 -62.07
CA ILE A 426 47.31 36.96 -60.95
C ILE A 426 48.70 36.33 -61.04
N ALA A 427 49.15 35.98 -62.25
CA ALA A 427 50.52 35.49 -62.48
C ALA A 427 51.58 36.52 -62.04
N GLY A 428 51.40 37.80 -62.38
CA GLY A 428 52.33 38.86 -62.00
C GLY A 428 52.49 39.05 -60.49
N ILE A 429 51.37 39.01 -59.73
CA ILE A 429 51.38 39.17 -58.28
C ILE A 429 52.05 37.96 -57.60
N VAL A 430 51.73 36.73 -58.01
CA VAL A 430 52.32 35.52 -57.42
C VAL A 430 53.83 35.46 -57.70
N ILE A 431 54.27 35.76 -58.93
CA ILE A 431 55.70 35.79 -59.27
C ILE A 431 56.44 36.88 -58.47
N GLY A 432 55.83 38.06 -58.31
CA GLY A 432 56.42 39.15 -57.51
C GLY A 432 56.61 38.78 -56.04
N VAL A 433 55.61 38.15 -55.41
CA VAL A 433 55.70 37.70 -54.01
C VAL A 433 56.72 36.58 -53.84
N VAL A 434 56.73 35.57 -54.71
CA VAL A 434 57.69 34.45 -54.65
C VAL A 434 59.12 34.95 -54.86
N ALA A 435 59.37 35.86 -55.81
CA ALA A 435 60.68 36.47 -56.02
C ALA A 435 61.13 37.31 -54.80
N GLY A 436 60.23 38.10 -54.21
CA GLY A 436 60.52 38.87 -53.00
C GLY A 436 60.91 38.00 -51.81
N VAL A 437 60.15 36.93 -51.55
CA VAL A 437 60.45 35.96 -50.49
C VAL A 437 61.78 35.23 -50.75
N ALA A 438 62.08 34.85 -52.00
CA ALA A 438 63.33 34.20 -52.37
C ALA A 438 64.56 35.11 -52.14
N VAL A 439 64.48 36.40 -52.48
CA VAL A 439 65.57 37.37 -52.22
C VAL A 439 65.78 37.59 -50.73
N ILE A 440 64.71 37.71 -49.93
CA ILE A 440 64.82 37.85 -48.47
C ILE A 440 65.43 36.58 -47.85
N ALA A 441 64.99 35.39 -48.28
CA ALA A 441 65.55 34.11 -47.82
C ALA A 441 67.05 33.98 -48.16
N ALA A 442 67.46 34.36 -49.39
CA ALA A 442 68.86 34.35 -49.79
C ALA A 442 69.74 35.30 -48.96
N LEU A 443 69.23 36.51 -48.64
CA LEU A 443 69.94 37.47 -47.78
C LEU A 443 70.07 36.97 -46.33
N VAL A 444 69.03 36.34 -45.78
CA VAL A 444 69.09 35.70 -44.45
C VAL A 444 70.08 34.53 -44.44
N TYR A 445 70.04 33.67 -45.47
CA TYR A 445 70.96 32.54 -45.62
C TYR A 445 72.43 32.99 -45.71
N LEU A 446 72.71 34.05 -46.48
CA LEU A 446 74.04 34.64 -46.60
C LEU A 446 74.56 35.31 -45.32
N GLN A 447 73.67 35.84 -44.46
CA GLN A 447 74.09 36.31 -43.12
C GLN A 447 74.31 35.16 -42.15
N TYR A 448 73.48 34.12 -42.19
CA TYR A 448 73.61 32.92 -41.35
C TYR A 448 74.96 32.22 -41.60
N PHE A 449 75.29 31.94 -42.86
CA PHE A 449 76.56 31.28 -43.23
C PHE A 449 77.83 32.11 -43.04
N ARG A 450 77.72 33.40 -42.67
CA ARG A 450 78.88 34.22 -42.25
C ARG A 450 79.12 34.26 -40.74
N LYS A 451 78.31 33.55 -39.93
CA LYS A 451 78.37 33.66 -38.45
C LYS A 451 78.62 32.35 -37.69
N THR A 452 78.44 31.17 -38.29
CA THR A 452 78.59 29.87 -37.61
C THR A 452 79.52 28.91 -38.36
N GLY A 453 80.82 29.03 -38.12
CA GLY A 453 81.83 28.09 -38.60
C GLY A 453 82.24 27.06 -37.54
N GLY A 454 81.94 25.79 -37.78
CA GLY A 454 82.31 24.64 -36.93
C GLY A 454 81.45 24.44 -35.68
N ALA A 455 81.36 23.23 -35.10
CA ALA A 455 81.74 21.89 -35.56
C ALA A 455 81.00 20.81 -34.70
N SER A 456 81.08 19.52 -35.06
CA SER A 456 81.13 18.30 -34.20
C SER A 456 80.53 18.34 -32.76
N ASP A 457 79.78 17.39 -32.20
CA ASP A 457 79.47 15.96 -32.50
C ASP A 457 78.53 15.42 -31.36
N LEU A 458 78.07 14.16 -31.16
CA LEU A 458 78.10 12.83 -31.82
C LEU A 458 77.00 11.93 -31.16
N ARG A 459 76.63 10.80 -31.82
CA ARG A 459 76.04 9.54 -31.28
C ARG A 459 74.53 9.40 -31.01
N ASP A 460 73.96 8.45 -31.73
CA ASP A 460 72.81 7.58 -31.38
C ASP A 460 73.23 6.49 -30.37
N VAL A 461 72.27 6.03 -29.54
CA VAL A 461 72.24 4.70 -28.89
C VAL A 461 70.78 4.25 -28.76
N THR A 462 70.43 3.14 -29.40
CA THR A 462 69.14 2.41 -29.32
C THR A 462 69.03 1.69 -27.95
N GLU A 463 67.88 1.29 -27.37
CA GLU A 463 66.91 0.27 -27.82
C GLU A 463 65.99 -0.09 -26.62
N HIS A 464 64.71 -0.48 -26.81
CA HIS A 464 64.03 -1.66 -26.19
C HIS A 464 62.50 -1.72 -26.45
N LYS A 465 61.92 -2.92 -26.31
CA LYS A 465 60.57 -3.39 -26.73
C LYS A 465 60.23 -4.66 -25.89
N PRO A 466 59.02 -5.29 -25.90
CA PRO A 466 57.65 -4.89 -26.25
C PRO A 466 56.60 -5.15 -25.11
N SER A 467 55.29 -5.07 -25.46
CA SER A 467 54.17 -5.90 -24.93
C SER A 467 53.26 -5.42 -23.77
N ALA A 468 52.25 -4.64 -24.19
CA ALA A 468 50.81 -4.96 -24.07
C ALA A 468 50.08 -5.01 -22.70
N SER A 469 49.15 -4.06 -22.53
CA SER A 469 47.78 -4.32 -22.05
C SER A 469 46.82 -3.29 -22.68
N ASN A 470 45.63 -3.71 -23.12
CA ASN A 470 44.67 -2.82 -23.79
C ASN A 470 43.92 -1.91 -22.80
N HIS A 471 43.69 -0.64 -23.18
CA HIS A 471 42.34 -0.07 -23.14
C HIS A 471 42.20 1.18 -24.03
N SER A 472 41.15 1.17 -24.85
CA SER A 472 40.52 2.34 -25.48
C SER A 472 38.99 2.23 -25.20
N GLN A 473 38.11 3.18 -25.51
CA GLN A 473 38.29 4.46 -26.20
C GLN A 473 37.24 5.52 -25.79
N ASP A 474 37.62 6.80 -25.92
CA ASP A 474 36.86 8.05 -26.15
C ASP A 474 35.33 8.17 -25.85
N GLN A 475 35.07 9.01 -24.85
CA GLN A 475 34.09 10.12 -24.79
C GLN A 475 34.04 10.96 -26.11
N SER A 476 32.92 11.54 -26.62
CA SER A 476 31.49 11.56 -26.26
C SER A 476 30.60 12.11 -27.42
N ASP A 477 29.29 12.25 -27.16
CA ASP A 477 28.33 13.23 -27.74
C ASP A 477 27.52 12.93 -29.03
N ASN A 478 26.23 12.60 -28.79
CA ASN A 478 25.02 13.31 -29.26
C ASN A 478 23.97 12.56 -30.15
N LEU A 479 22.74 13.09 -30.13
CA LEU A 479 21.46 12.66 -30.74
C LEU A 479 21.47 12.55 -32.29
N SER A 480 20.55 11.85 -32.99
CA SER A 480 19.52 10.83 -32.66
C SER A 480 18.85 10.30 -33.96
N ASN A 481 18.04 9.23 -33.88
CA ASN A 481 17.30 8.55 -34.98
C ASN A 481 18.18 7.77 -35.98
N LYS A 482 17.75 6.67 -36.64
CA LYS A 482 16.44 5.97 -36.71
C LYS A 482 16.67 4.51 -37.17
N ILE A 483 15.81 3.54 -36.76
CA ILE A 483 15.27 2.36 -37.51
C ILE A 483 16.27 1.47 -38.32
N GLU A 484 16.30 0.12 -38.25
CA GLU A 484 15.18 -0.86 -38.31
C GLU A 484 15.50 -2.23 -37.64
N GLU A 485 14.60 -3.21 -37.84
CA GLU A 485 14.68 -4.67 -37.54
C GLU A 485 14.90 -5.14 -36.10
N VAL A 486 13.80 -5.60 -35.48
CA VAL A 486 13.81 -6.58 -34.38
C VAL A 486 13.17 -7.88 -34.87
N ALA A 487 13.94 -8.96 -34.88
CA ALA A 487 13.43 -10.29 -35.23
C ALA A 487 12.63 -10.91 -34.06
N TYR A 488 11.47 -11.50 -34.35
CA TYR A 488 10.69 -12.25 -33.37
C TYR A 488 11.24 -13.67 -33.21
N SER A 489 11.78 -13.99 -32.03
CA SER A 489 12.10 -15.37 -31.63
C SER A 489 10.86 -16.07 -31.04
N SER A 490 10.38 -17.14 -31.68
CA SER A 490 9.21 -17.89 -31.24
C SER A 490 9.52 -18.88 -30.11
N LEU A 491 8.94 -18.66 -28.93
CA LEU A 491 8.97 -19.61 -27.82
C LEU A 491 7.88 -20.68 -27.99
N ASN A 492 8.26 -21.84 -28.52
CA ASN A 492 7.40 -23.03 -28.55
C ASN A 492 7.26 -23.62 -27.14
N PHE A 493 6.02 -23.71 -26.64
CA PHE A 493 5.66 -24.59 -25.53
C PHE A 493 4.84 -25.77 -26.03
N ASN A 494 5.39 -26.98 -25.90
CA ASN A 494 4.63 -28.22 -26.11
C ASN A 494 3.59 -28.38 -25.00
N VAL A 495 2.32 -28.47 -25.37
CA VAL A 495 1.24 -28.96 -24.48
C VAL A 495 0.87 -30.37 -24.93
N GLN A 496 0.90 -31.30 -23.99
CA GLN A 496 0.83 -32.74 -24.24
C GLN A 496 -0.61 -33.26 -24.01
N GLU A 497 -1.23 -33.86 -25.03
CA GLU A 497 -2.59 -34.41 -24.92
C GLU A 497 -2.68 -35.61 -23.96
N PRO A 498 -3.67 -35.64 -23.05
CA PRO A 498 -4.14 -36.88 -22.43
C PRO A 498 -5.14 -37.60 -23.34
N LYS A 499 -5.09 -38.94 -23.37
CA LYS A 499 -5.81 -39.77 -24.34
C LYS A 499 -7.34 -39.81 -24.13
N LYS A 500 -8.06 -39.85 -25.25
CA LYS A 500 -9.49 -40.16 -25.35
C LYS A 500 -9.76 -41.65 -25.09
N SER A 501 -10.75 -41.97 -24.25
CA SER A 501 -11.28 -43.32 -24.04
C SER A 501 -12.77 -43.39 -24.38
N THR A 502 -13.26 -44.50 -24.92
CA THR A 502 -14.63 -44.61 -25.45
C THR A 502 -15.33 -45.88 -24.97
N SER A 503 -16.48 -45.75 -24.31
CA SER A 503 -17.44 -46.82 -24.04
C SER A 503 -18.85 -46.23 -23.82
N ALA A 504 -19.90 -46.98 -24.17
CA ALA A 504 -21.22 -46.43 -24.49
C ALA A 504 -22.29 -46.55 -23.38
N SER A 505 -23.28 -45.65 -23.47
CA SER A 505 -24.74 -45.91 -23.30
C SER A 505 -25.27 -46.76 -22.13
N SER A 506 -26.05 -46.13 -21.25
CA SER A 506 -27.52 -46.35 -21.18
C SER A 506 -28.21 -45.35 -20.22
N SER A 507 -29.55 -45.28 -20.25
CA SER A 507 -30.38 -44.31 -19.50
C SER A 507 -31.06 -44.93 -18.25
N PRO A 508 -32.11 -44.35 -17.60
CA PRO A 508 -31.97 -43.89 -16.23
C PRO A 508 -32.82 -44.64 -15.19
N ALA A 509 -32.48 -44.49 -13.91
CA ALA A 509 -33.33 -44.82 -12.77
C ALA A 509 -33.12 -43.80 -11.64
N ALA A 510 -34.13 -43.59 -10.80
CA ALA A 510 -34.07 -42.71 -9.65
C ALA A 510 -34.65 -43.40 -8.41
N THR A 511 -33.93 -43.38 -7.28
CA THR A 511 -34.52 -43.42 -5.93
C THR A 511 -33.50 -43.01 -4.85
N GLU A 512 -34.03 -42.26 -3.88
CA GLU A 512 -33.74 -42.22 -2.44
C GLU A 512 -32.34 -41.93 -1.85
N THR A 513 -32.43 -41.20 -0.73
CA THR A 513 -31.37 -40.69 0.13
C THR A 513 -30.80 -41.72 1.12
N VAL A 514 -29.49 -41.67 1.35
CA VAL A 514 -28.89 -42.08 2.64
C VAL A 514 -27.80 -41.05 3.02
N TYR A 515 -27.89 -40.50 4.24
CA TYR A 515 -26.78 -39.75 4.87
C TYR A 515 -25.79 -40.74 5.49
N SER A 516 -24.48 -40.44 5.40
CA SER A 516 -23.49 -41.07 6.28
C SER A 516 -22.36 -40.10 6.62
N GLU A 517 -22.08 -39.95 7.91
CA GLU A 517 -20.90 -39.25 8.41
C GLU A 517 -19.65 -40.11 8.23
N VAL A 518 -18.50 -39.48 8.02
CA VAL A 518 -17.19 -40.14 8.11
C VAL A 518 -16.27 -39.34 9.01
N GLN A 519 -16.21 -39.73 10.29
CA GLN A 519 -15.08 -39.33 11.14
C GLN A 519 -13.79 -39.94 10.59
N LYS A 520 -12.80 -39.11 10.25
CA LYS A 520 -11.44 -39.57 9.94
C LYS A 520 -10.58 -39.50 11.20
N LYS A 521 -10.30 -40.66 11.79
CA LYS A 521 -9.40 -40.79 12.94
C LYS A 521 -7.93 -40.78 12.47
N VAL A 522 -7.04 -40.25 13.31
CA VAL A 522 -5.61 -40.01 13.05
C VAL A 522 -4.83 -41.32 12.84
N SER A 523 -3.76 -41.28 12.03
CA SER A 523 -2.77 -42.36 11.91
C SER A 523 -1.40 -41.83 11.45
N SER A 524 -0.72 -41.10 12.33
CA SER A 524 0.75 -40.86 12.38
C SER A 524 1.07 -40.32 13.77
#